data_AF-A0A1L8D037-F1
#
_entry.id   AF-A0A1L8D037-F1
#
_cell.length_a   1.000
_cell.length_b   1.000
_cell.length_c   1.000
_cell.angle_alpha   90.00
_cell.angle_beta   90.00
_cell.angle_gamma   90.00
#
_symmetry.space_group_name_H-M   'P 1'
#
loop_
_entity.id
_entity.type
_entity.pdbx_description
1 polymer ?
#
loop_
_entity_poly.entity_id
_entity_poly.type
_entity_poly.pdbx_seq_one_letter_code
_entity_poly.pdbx_strand_id
1 'polypeptide(L)'
;MFSLAEIYENVIIYIKEYYKRVMDVDIHDLASKLAPFFESKSEIAGTVLFIQGESLGRGDEELGKILMKNFLTTLAGNDELPEALLFVNSGVKLVVEGSSVLGPLKILEEKGVYLGACGTCLDYFKLKDKVVAGEITNMGNIVSYLTKSLKVISL
;
A
#
# COMPACT_ATOMS: atom_id res chain seq x y z
N MET A 1 -6.39 5.41 -41.06
CA MET A 1 -6.41 6.26 -39.85
C MET A 1 -5.57 5.53 -38.82
N PHE A 2 -4.54 6.17 -38.25
CA PHE A 2 -3.70 5.51 -37.25
C PHE A 2 -4.50 5.24 -35.98
N SER A 3 -4.26 4.09 -35.36
CA SER A 3 -4.74 3.75 -34.02
C SER A 3 -4.07 4.62 -32.96
N LEU A 4 -4.67 4.66 -31.77
CA LEU A 4 -4.09 5.40 -30.64
C LEU A 4 -2.68 4.89 -30.29
N ALA A 5 -2.48 3.57 -30.32
CA ALA A 5 -1.19 2.93 -30.03
C ALA A 5 -0.11 3.35 -31.04
N GLU A 6 -0.44 3.36 -32.34
CA GLU A 6 0.49 3.81 -33.39
C GLU A 6 0.84 5.30 -33.22
N ILE A 7 -0.10 6.13 -32.77
CA ILE A 7 0.17 7.54 -32.50
C ILE A 7 1.15 7.67 -31.32
N TYR A 8 0.97 6.91 -30.24
CA TYR A 8 1.88 6.92 -29.09
C TYR A 8 3.30 6.50 -29.46
N GLU A 9 3.46 5.41 -30.22
CA GLU A 9 4.78 4.95 -30.66
C GLU A 9 5.48 6.01 -31.52
N ASN A 10 4.75 6.63 -32.46
CA ASN A 10 5.29 7.67 -33.32
C ASN A 10 5.70 8.93 -32.55
N VAL A 11 4.94 9.32 -31.52
CA VAL A 11 5.30 10.44 -30.65
C VAL A 11 6.59 10.14 -29.88
N ILE A 12 6.73 8.93 -29.34
CA ILE A 12 7.96 8.51 -28.63
C ILE A 12 9.17 8.55 -29.58
N ILE A 13 9.04 8.01 -30.79
CA ILE A 13 10.12 8.03 -31.80
C ILE A 13 10.52 9.47 -32.14
N TYR A 14 9.54 10.34 -32.40
CA TYR A 14 9.79 11.75 -32.71
C TYR A 14 10.55 12.46 -31.58
N ILE A 15 10.12 12.27 -30.33
CA ILE A 15 10.78 12.85 -29.16
C ILE A 15 12.23 12.34 -29.06
N LYS A 16 12.46 11.03 -29.25
CA LYS A 16 13.81 10.45 -29.22
C LYS A 16 14.74 11.09 -30.26
N GLU A 17 14.27 11.21 -31.50
CA GLU A 17 15.04 11.81 -32.59
C GLU A 17 15.28 13.32 -32.37
N TYR A 18 14.29 14.05 -31.83
CA TYR A 18 14.44 15.46 -31.50
C TYR A 18 15.53 15.68 -30.45
N TYR A 19 15.49 14.95 -29.33
CA TYR A 19 16.47 15.11 -28.25
C TYR A 19 17.88 14.67 -28.64
N LYS A 20 18.00 13.59 -29.43
CA LYS A 20 19.28 13.16 -30.01
C LYS A 20 19.90 14.26 -30.86
N ARG A 21 19.08 14.98 -31.66
CA ARG A 21 19.55 16.05 -32.54
C ARG A 21 19.88 17.36 -31.80
N VAL A 22 19.11 17.72 -30.78
CA VAL A 22 19.20 19.04 -30.13
C VAL A 22 20.20 19.06 -28.97
N MET A 23 20.38 17.95 -28.26
CA MET A 23 21.19 17.94 -27.04
C MET A 23 22.46 17.09 -27.13
N ASP A 24 22.71 16.37 -28.23
CA ASP A 24 23.79 15.36 -28.34
C ASP A 24 23.76 14.35 -27.17
N VAL A 25 22.57 14.10 -26.64
CA VAL A 25 22.35 13.19 -25.51
C VAL A 25 21.89 11.85 -26.05
N ASP A 26 22.62 10.80 -25.70
CA ASP A 26 22.17 9.43 -25.89
C ASP A 26 20.98 9.16 -24.96
N ILE A 27 19.82 8.89 -25.55
CA ILE A 27 18.60 8.66 -24.79
C ILE A 27 18.66 7.39 -23.94
N HIS A 28 19.52 6.42 -24.29
CA HIS A 28 19.76 5.26 -23.45
C HIS A 28 20.53 5.64 -22.18
N ASP A 29 21.57 6.48 -22.29
CA ASP A 29 22.31 6.99 -21.13
C ASP A 29 21.42 7.89 -20.24
N LEU A 30 20.62 8.75 -20.85
CA LEU A 30 19.65 9.58 -20.12
C LEU A 30 18.59 8.72 -19.43
N ALA A 31 18.04 7.71 -20.12
CA ALA A 31 17.07 6.79 -19.54
C ALA A 31 17.69 5.98 -18.39
N SER A 32 18.93 5.50 -18.50
CA SER A 32 19.62 4.82 -17.40
C SER A 32 19.91 5.73 -16.21
N LYS A 33 20.22 7.01 -16.44
CA LYS A 33 20.42 8.01 -15.37
C LYS A 33 19.12 8.43 -14.70
N LEU A 34 18.01 8.45 -15.44
CA LEU A 34 16.69 8.81 -14.93
C LEU A 34 15.88 7.61 -14.42
N ALA A 35 16.21 6.38 -14.81
CA ALA A 35 15.52 5.17 -14.36
C ALA A 35 15.44 5.08 -12.82
N PRO A 36 16.52 5.35 -12.05
CA PRO A 36 16.43 5.40 -10.59
C PRO A 36 15.46 6.46 -10.06
N PHE A 37 15.29 7.59 -10.78
CA PHE A 37 14.34 8.64 -10.41
C PHE A 37 12.89 8.20 -10.64
N PHE A 38 12.61 7.46 -11.72
CA PHE A 38 11.28 6.94 -12.01
C PHE A 38 10.95 5.68 -11.20
N GLU A 39 11.93 4.82 -10.93
CA GLU A 39 11.80 3.64 -10.07
C GLU A 39 11.59 4.04 -8.59
N SER A 40 12.15 5.16 -8.14
CA SER A 40 11.92 5.69 -6.79
C SER A 40 10.55 6.33 -6.58
N LYS A 41 9.77 6.53 -7.65
CA LYS A 41 8.48 7.23 -7.63
C LYS A 41 7.32 6.25 -7.76
N SER A 42 7.30 5.21 -6.92
CA SER A 42 6.02 4.72 -6.42
C SER A 42 5.48 5.83 -5.51
N GLU A 43 4.85 6.85 -6.10
CA GLU A 43 4.04 7.77 -5.32
C GLU A 43 2.86 6.96 -4.78
N ILE A 44 2.86 6.76 -3.46
CA ILE A 44 1.70 6.23 -2.76
C ILE A 44 0.53 7.15 -3.12
N ALA A 45 -0.39 6.66 -3.94
CA ALA A 45 -1.43 7.47 -4.57
C ALA A 45 -2.78 6.73 -4.60
N GLY A 46 -2.88 5.57 -3.97
CA GLY A 46 -4.12 4.83 -3.78
C GLY A 46 -4.85 5.24 -2.51
N THR A 47 -5.79 4.38 -2.11
CA THR A 47 -6.49 4.50 -0.83
C THR A 47 -5.70 3.80 0.27
N VAL A 48 -5.55 4.44 1.43
CA VAL A 48 -4.98 3.84 2.63
C VAL A 48 -6.07 3.65 3.68
N LEU A 49 -6.13 2.46 4.27
CA LEU A 49 -6.95 2.18 5.44
C LEU A 49 -6.09 2.31 6.70
N PHE A 50 -6.46 3.21 7.58
CA PHE A 50 -5.81 3.43 8.87
C PHE A 50 -6.61 2.74 9.97
N ILE A 51 -6.15 1.56 10.40
CA ILE A 51 -6.85 0.67 11.33
C ILE A 51 -6.32 0.91 12.74
N GLN A 52 -7.12 1.58 13.56
CA GLN A 52 -6.70 2.03 14.90
C GLN A 52 -7.07 1.06 16.03
N GLY A 53 -7.86 0.03 15.73
CA GLY A 53 -8.36 -0.93 16.71
C GLY A 53 -8.56 -2.34 16.16
N GLU A 54 -8.65 -3.32 17.07
CA GLU A 54 -9.03 -4.71 16.74
C GLU A 54 -10.54 -4.91 16.59
N SER A 55 -11.32 -3.87 16.88
CA SER A 55 -12.78 -3.80 16.73
C SER A 55 -13.16 -2.66 15.78
N LEU A 56 -14.26 -2.82 15.05
CA LEU A 56 -14.80 -1.80 14.17
C LEU A 56 -15.97 -1.06 14.84
N GLY A 57 -15.88 0.27 14.88
CA GLY A 57 -16.89 1.13 15.50
C GLY A 57 -16.70 1.31 17.01
N ARG A 58 -17.67 2.00 17.63
CA ARG A 58 -17.71 2.24 19.08
C ARG A 58 -19.00 1.67 19.64
N GLY A 59 -18.91 0.85 20.67
CA GLY A 59 -20.06 0.16 21.24
C GLY A 59 -19.65 -1.17 21.86
N ASP A 60 -20.50 -2.18 21.68
CA ASP A 60 -20.22 -3.54 22.13
C ASP A 60 -18.95 -4.12 21.49
N GLU A 61 -18.03 -4.61 22.31
CA GLU A 61 -16.71 -5.05 21.86
C GLU A 61 -16.78 -6.36 21.05
N GLU A 62 -17.66 -7.28 21.43
CA GLU A 62 -17.81 -8.57 20.75
C GLU A 62 -18.38 -8.34 19.35
N LEU A 63 -19.43 -7.53 19.24
CA LEU A 63 -19.97 -7.11 17.95
C LEU A 63 -18.90 -6.39 17.12
N GLY A 64 -18.13 -5.47 17.71
CA GLY A 64 -17.07 -4.75 17.00
C GLY A 64 -16.00 -5.68 16.41
N LYS A 65 -15.64 -6.75 17.11
CA LYS A 65 -14.72 -7.79 16.59
C LYS A 65 -15.33 -8.60 15.46
N ILE A 66 -16.61 -8.95 15.55
CA ILE A 66 -17.35 -9.62 14.46
C ILE A 66 -17.38 -8.72 13.22
N LEU A 67 -17.66 -7.43 13.39
CA LEU A 67 -17.70 -6.46 12.31
C LEU A 67 -16.32 -6.27 11.65
N MET A 68 -15.25 -6.17 12.44
CA MET A 68 -13.87 -6.09 11.91
C MET A 68 -13.52 -7.32 11.07
N LYS A 69 -13.87 -8.52 11.57
CA LYS A 69 -13.66 -9.77 10.83
C LYS A 69 -14.43 -9.79 9.51
N ASN A 70 -15.71 -9.44 9.53
CA ASN A 70 -16.54 -9.40 8.33
C ASN A 70 -16.02 -8.37 7.32
N PHE A 71 -15.59 -7.20 7.80
CA PHE A 71 -15.01 -6.15 6.97
C PHE A 71 -13.76 -6.64 6.22
N LEU A 72 -12.75 -7.17 6.95
CA LEU A 72 -11.51 -7.64 6.32
C LEU A 72 -11.72 -8.83 5.39
N THR A 73 -12.64 -9.74 5.75
CA THR A 73 -13.02 -10.88 4.90
C THR A 73 -13.65 -10.40 3.59
N THR A 74 -14.55 -9.42 3.67
CA THR A 74 -15.22 -8.85 2.50
C THR A 74 -14.24 -8.07 1.64
N LEU A 75 -13.37 -7.27 2.26
CA LEU A 75 -12.32 -6.51 1.58
C LEU A 75 -11.38 -7.44 0.79
N ALA A 76 -10.94 -8.54 1.39
CA ALA A 76 -10.10 -9.53 0.71
C ALA A 76 -10.80 -10.17 -0.51
N GLY A 77 -12.13 -10.25 -0.50
CA GLY A 77 -12.95 -10.76 -1.60
C GLY A 77 -13.21 -9.76 -2.73
N ASN A 78 -12.90 -8.47 -2.54
CA ASN A 78 -13.14 -7.43 -3.55
C ASN A 78 -12.06 -7.41 -4.64
N ASP A 79 -12.43 -6.81 -5.78
CA ASP A 79 -11.53 -6.53 -6.91
C ASP A 79 -10.77 -5.21 -6.70
N GLU A 80 -11.46 -4.18 -6.22
CA GLU A 80 -10.84 -2.89 -5.88
C GLU A 80 -10.30 -2.91 -4.45
N LEU A 81 -8.98 -2.77 -4.33
CA LEU A 81 -8.27 -2.85 -3.05
C LEU A 81 -7.58 -1.53 -2.69
N PRO A 82 -7.42 -1.25 -1.38
CA PRO A 82 -6.53 -0.19 -0.94
C PRO A 82 -5.09 -0.53 -1.30
N GLU A 83 -4.25 0.50 -1.38
CA GLU A 83 -2.82 0.35 -1.54
C GLU A 83 -2.18 -0.18 -0.25
N ALA A 84 -2.69 0.26 0.91
CA ALA A 84 -2.16 -0.14 2.21
C ALA A 84 -3.22 -0.24 3.31
N LEU A 85 -2.98 -1.16 4.25
CA LEU A 85 -3.58 -1.19 5.58
C LEU A 85 -2.48 -0.90 6.62
N LEU A 86 -2.70 0.12 7.43
CA LEU A 86 -1.77 0.55 8.48
C LEU A 86 -2.40 0.30 9.85
N PHE A 87 -1.77 -0.56 10.65
CA PHE A 87 -2.29 -0.98 11.95
C PHE A 87 -1.56 -0.23 13.08
N VAL A 88 -2.33 0.46 13.93
CA VAL A 88 -1.84 1.15 15.13
C VAL A 88 -2.68 0.79 16.35
N ASN A 89 -2.17 1.12 17.54
CA ASN A 89 -2.84 0.85 18.82
C ASN A 89 -3.27 -0.64 18.89
N SER A 90 -4.51 -0.98 19.29
CA SER A 90 -4.94 -2.38 19.36
C SER A 90 -5.12 -3.04 18.00
N GLY A 91 -5.17 -2.28 16.90
CA GLY A 91 -5.21 -2.82 15.54
C GLY A 91 -4.03 -3.73 15.21
N VAL A 92 -2.87 -3.54 15.85
CA VAL A 92 -1.71 -4.43 15.64
C VAL A 92 -1.95 -5.87 16.11
N LYS A 93 -2.99 -6.12 16.92
CA LYS A 93 -3.39 -7.48 17.31
C LYS A 93 -4.04 -8.26 16.17
N LEU A 94 -4.47 -7.59 15.10
CA LEU A 94 -5.08 -8.26 13.94
C LEU A 94 -4.05 -9.03 13.10
N VAL A 95 -2.78 -8.62 13.14
CA VAL A 95 -1.70 -9.18 12.33
C VAL A 95 -0.87 -10.28 13.04
N VAL A 96 -1.21 -10.60 14.29
CA VAL A 96 -0.44 -11.55 15.11
C VAL A 96 -1.09 -12.92 15.20
N GLU A 97 -0.30 -13.93 15.58
CA GLU A 97 -0.76 -15.30 15.81
C GLU A 97 -2.01 -15.35 16.69
N GLY A 98 -2.98 -16.19 16.31
CA GLY A 98 -4.25 -16.35 17.02
C GLY A 98 -5.34 -15.37 16.58
N SER A 99 -5.02 -14.37 15.75
CA SER A 99 -6.03 -13.49 15.17
C SER A 99 -6.96 -14.24 14.22
N SER A 100 -8.27 -14.00 14.34
CA SER A 100 -9.30 -14.64 13.51
C SER A 100 -9.37 -14.11 12.07
N VAL A 101 -8.58 -13.09 11.75
CA VAL A 101 -8.56 -12.42 10.43
C VAL A 101 -7.27 -12.64 9.64
N LEU A 102 -6.38 -13.53 10.10
CA LEU A 102 -5.10 -13.79 9.41
C LEU A 102 -5.29 -14.31 7.98
N GLY A 103 -6.32 -15.14 7.73
CA GLY A 103 -6.62 -15.64 6.39
C GLY A 103 -6.89 -14.50 5.39
N PRO A 104 -7.88 -13.63 5.65
CA PRO A 104 -8.12 -12.43 4.85
C PRO A 104 -6.91 -11.52 4.67
N LEU A 105 -6.10 -11.31 5.72
CA LEU A 105 -4.90 -10.47 5.62
C LEU A 105 -3.87 -11.05 4.65
N LYS A 106 -3.63 -12.36 4.69
CA LYS A 106 -2.72 -13.03 3.75
C LYS A 106 -3.20 -12.93 2.30
N ILE A 107 -4.50 -13.04 2.07
CA ILE A 107 -5.08 -12.84 0.72
C ILE A 107 -4.82 -11.41 0.24
N LEU A 108 -4.94 -10.41 1.11
CA LEU A 108 -4.64 -9.02 0.76
C LEU A 108 -3.15 -8.83 0.40
N GLU A 109 -2.24 -9.44 1.16
CA GLU A 109 -0.80 -9.44 0.84
C GLU A 109 -0.51 -10.10 -0.52
N GLU A 110 -1.10 -11.26 -0.79
CA GLU A 110 -0.97 -11.97 -2.07
C GLU A 110 -1.48 -11.13 -3.25
N LYS A 111 -2.50 -10.30 -3.02
CA LYS A 111 -3.02 -9.34 -3.99
C LYS A 111 -2.23 -8.02 -4.06
N GLY A 112 -1.11 -7.92 -3.35
CA GLY A 112 -0.18 -6.79 -3.40
C GLY A 112 -0.53 -5.61 -2.49
N VAL A 113 -1.45 -5.79 -1.54
CA VAL A 113 -1.77 -4.76 -0.55
C VAL A 113 -0.68 -4.72 0.53
N TYR A 114 -0.12 -3.55 0.77
CA TYR A 114 0.87 -3.37 1.82
C TYR A 114 0.24 -3.43 3.22
N LEU A 115 0.76 -4.26 4.12
CA LEU A 115 0.32 -4.38 5.51
C LEU A 115 1.42 -3.90 6.46
N GLY A 116 1.24 -2.73 7.08
CA GLY A 116 2.22 -2.16 8.02
C GLY A 116 1.72 -2.12 9.46
N ALA A 117 2.37 -2.85 10.36
CA ALA A 117 2.04 -2.85 11.79
C ALA A 117 3.01 -2.01 12.62
N CYS A 118 2.49 -1.04 13.38
CA CYS A 118 3.31 -0.12 14.16
C CYS A 118 4.17 -0.84 15.22
N GLY A 119 5.49 -0.79 15.05
CA GLY A 119 6.46 -1.45 15.93
C GLY A 119 6.39 -1.01 17.39
N THR A 120 6.15 0.27 17.66
CA THR A 120 5.97 0.79 19.04
C THR A 120 4.73 0.20 19.72
N CYS A 121 3.64 0.01 18.97
CA CYS A 121 2.41 -0.60 19.51
C CYS A 121 2.63 -2.10 19.77
N LEU A 122 3.30 -2.80 18.86
CA LEU A 122 3.67 -4.20 19.05
C LEU A 122 4.59 -4.40 20.27
N ASP A 123 5.57 -3.51 20.46
CA ASP A 123 6.42 -3.49 21.66
C ASP A 123 5.59 -3.35 22.94
N TYR A 124 4.70 -2.36 22.95
CA TYR A 124 3.84 -2.07 24.10
C TYR A 124 3.01 -3.29 24.52
N PHE A 125 2.45 -4.03 23.55
CA PHE A 125 1.69 -5.26 23.81
C PHE A 125 2.56 -6.52 23.95
N LYS A 126 3.88 -6.43 23.78
CA LYS A 126 4.82 -7.57 23.77
C LYS A 126 4.47 -8.62 22.70
N LEU A 127 4.16 -8.15 21.50
CA LEU A 127 3.67 -8.97 20.39
C LEU A 127 4.58 -8.99 19.16
N LYS A 128 5.76 -8.34 19.19
CA LYS A 128 6.66 -8.28 18.02
C LYS A 128 6.98 -9.65 17.43
N ASP A 129 7.32 -10.63 18.26
CA ASP A 129 7.71 -11.97 17.81
C ASP A 129 6.51 -12.83 17.37
N LYS A 130 5.29 -12.29 17.41
CA LYS A 130 4.06 -12.98 17.05
C LYS A 130 3.44 -12.47 15.75
N VAL A 131 4.05 -11.51 15.07
CA VAL A 131 3.55 -11.00 13.79
C VAL A 131 3.66 -12.11 12.73
N VAL A 132 2.54 -12.43 12.08
CA VAL A 132 2.46 -13.52 11.08
C VAL A 132 1.73 -13.10 9.78
N ALA A 133 1.36 -11.82 9.68
CA ALA A 133 0.86 -11.18 8.47
C ALA A 133 1.42 -9.74 8.41
N GLY A 134 1.85 -9.28 7.24
CA GLY A 134 2.48 -7.98 7.06
C GLY A 134 3.86 -7.84 7.67
N GLU A 135 4.33 -6.59 7.72
CA GLU A 135 5.64 -6.25 8.26
C GLU A 135 5.57 -5.23 9.41
N ILE A 136 6.58 -5.29 10.28
CA ILE A 136 6.75 -4.31 11.36
C ILE A 136 7.26 -3.01 10.73
N THR A 137 6.48 -1.94 10.91
CA THR A 137 6.79 -0.61 10.39
C THR A 137 7.00 0.40 11.52
N ASN A 138 7.30 1.65 11.17
CA ASN A 138 7.50 2.76 12.10
C ASN A 138 6.60 3.96 11.74
N MET A 139 6.56 4.95 12.64
CA MET A 139 5.71 6.12 12.45
C MET A 139 6.11 6.98 11.25
N GLY A 140 7.40 7.04 10.90
CA GLY A 140 7.86 7.78 9.73
C GLY A 140 7.27 7.22 8.43
N ASN A 141 7.28 5.89 8.28
CA ASN A 141 6.65 5.23 7.13
C ASN A 141 5.13 5.38 7.16
N ILE A 142 4.48 5.21 8.31
CA ILE A 142 3.03 5.45 8.47
C ILE A 142 2.65 6.86 8.02
N VAL A 143 3.36 7.89 8.49
CA VAL A 143 3.12 9.29 8.08
C VAL A 143 3.33 9.45 6.57
N SER A 144 4.34 8.82 5.97
CA SER A 144 4.56 8.85 4.53
C SER A 144 3.33 8.30 3.77
N TYR A 145 2.79 7.14 4.15
CA TYR A 145 1.58 6.60 3.53
C TYR A 145 0.36 7.51 3.72
N LEU A 146 0.14 8.00 4.94
CA LEU A 146 -1.01 8.85 5.25
C LEU A 146 -0.97 10.20 4.53
N THR A 147 0.21 10.77 4.33
CA THR A 147 0.37 12.11 3.72
C THR A 147 0.51 12.10 2.22
N LYS A 148 0.99 10.99 1.63
CA LYS A 148 1.15 10.87 0.17
C LYS A 148 -0.06 10.28 -0.52
N SER A 149 -0.83 9.42 0.15
CA SER A 149 -2.03 8.81 -0.42
C SER A 149 -3.08 9.82 -0.87
N LEU A 150 -3.86 9.47 -1.91
CA LEU A 150 -4.95 10.31 -2.38
C LEU A 150 -6.16 10.29 -1.44
N LYS A 151 -6.32 9.20 -0.67
CA LYS A 151 -7.44 9.01 0.23
C LYS A 151 -7.03 8.20 1.45
N VAL A 152 -7.37 8.69 2.63
CA VAL A 152 -7.26 7.94 3.88
C VAL A 152 -8.65 7.67 4.44
N ILE A 153 -8.91 6.43 4.82
CA ILE A 153 -10.10 6.03 5.57
C ILE A 153 -9.65 5.52 6.93
N SER A 154 -10.10 6.17 8.00
CA SER A 154 -9.80 5.76 9.37
C SER A 154 -10.90 4.85 9.90
N LEU A 155 -10.51 3.71 10.49
CA LEU A 155 -11.38 2.70 11.06
C LEU A 155 -11.15 2.54 12.57
#